data_AF-A0A8J6I4W4-F1
#
_entry.id   AF-A0A8J6I4W4-F1
#
_cell.length_a   1.000
_cell.length_b   1.000
_cell.length_c   1.000
_cell.angle_alpha   90.00
_cell.angle_beta   90.00
_cell.angle_gamma   90.00
#
_symmetry.space_group_name_H-M   'P 1'
#
loop_
_entity.id
_entity.type
_entity.pdbx_description
1 polymer ?
#
loop_
_entity_poly.entity_id
_entity_poly.type
_entity_poly.pdbx_seq_one_letter_code
_entity_poly.pdbx_strand_id
1 'polypeptide(L)'
;MNVESGSNAHRWAEVAAANLKRSSAVCDSFQLLGITDLTVNGSPASKLEYTCGSGDQLRYGQWCGVLSNRKVYTFYVTGPSSRAAESAPIYEELQRSFRFG
;
A
#
# COMPACT_ATOMS: atom_id res chain seq x y z
N MET A 1 16.85 -0.75 5.05
CA MET A 1 16.46 0.67 4.93
C MET A 1 15.15 0.83 5.68
N ASN A 2 15.10 1.72 6.66
CA ASN A 2 13.89 1.89 7.47
C ASN A 2 12.80 2.45 6.55
N VAL A 3 11.73 1.70 6.34
CA VAL A 3 10.65 2.08 5.42
C VAL A 3 10.02 3.43 5.85
N GLU A 4 10.20 3.80 7.11
CA GLU A 4 9.67 5.03 7.71
C GLU A 4 10.50 6.30 7.46
N SER A 5 11.77 6.21 7.01
CA SER A 5 12.57 7.39 6.65
C SER A 5 12.33 7.75 5.18
N GLY A 6 11.50 8.75 4.91
CA GLY A 6 11.10 9.12 3.56
C GLY A 6 11.52 10.53 3.20
N SER A 7 12.14 10.71 2.03
CA SER A 7 12.14 11.99 1.31
C SER A 7 11.19 11.96 0.11
N ASN A 8 10.64 10.78 -0.23
CA ASN A 8 9.87 10.53 -1.43
C ASN A 8 8.89 9.36 -1.19
N ALA A 9 7.59 9.60 -1.38
CA ALA A 9 6.54 8.60 -1.16
C ALA A 9 6.55 7.47 -2.22
N HIS A 10 6.89 7.78 -3.47
CA HIS A 10 7.04 6.77 -4.53
C HIS A 10 8.14 5.78 -4.18
N ARG A 11 9.30 6.29 -3.73
CA ARG A 11 10.43 5.45 -3.33
C ARG A 11 10.06 4.52 -2.17
N TRP A 12 9.21 4.98 -1.26
CA TRP A 12 8.66 4.12 -0.21
C TRP A 12 7.85 2.95 -0.80
N ALA A 13 6.98 3.20 -1.79
CA ALA A 13 6.15 2.16 -2.41
C ALA A 13 7.01 1.11 -3.14
N GLU A 14 8.07 1.52 -3.83
CA GLU A 14 9.03 0.61 -4.45
C GLU A 14 9.71 -0.29 -3.43
N VAL A 15 10.15 0.27 -2.30
CA VAL A 15 10.79 -0.49 -1.22
C VAL A 15 9.80 -1.44 -0.55
N ALA A 16 8.56 -1.00 -0.32
CA ALA A 16 7.50 -1.85 0.22
C ALA A 16 7.21 -3.04 -0.70
N ALA A 17 7.07 -2.81 -2.01
CA ALA A 17 6.89 -3.86 -3.01
C ALA A 17 8.08 -4.84 -3.03
N ALA A 18 9.32 -4.32 -2.98
CA ALA A 18 10.52 -5.14 -2.95
C ALA A 18 10.59 -6.01 -1.68
N ASN A 19 10.14 -5.50 -0.54
CA ASN A 19 10.09 -6.25 0.71
C ASN A 19 9.01 -7.34 0.68
N LEU A 20 7.82 -7.04 0.18
CA LEU A 20 6.74 -8.02 -0.01
C LEU A 20 7.19 -9.15 -0.94
N LYS A 21 7.82 -8.81 -2.06
CA LYS A 21 8.36 -9.80 -3.01
C LYS A 21 9.41 -10.73 -2.38
N ARG A 22 10.21 -10.24 -1.43
CA ARG A 22 11.31 -11.00 -0.83
C ARG A 22 10.88 -11.94 0.28
N SER A 23 9.71 -11.73 0.89
CA SER A 23 9.26 -12.49 2.05
C SER A 23 8.04 -13.34 1.70
N SER A 24 8.29 -14.60 1.31
CA SER A 24 7.22 -15.58 1.05
C SER A 24 6.34 -15.84 2.29
N ALA A 25 6.91 -15.68 3.49
CA ALA A 25 6.16 -15.77 4.75
C ALA A 25 5.09 -14.67 4.89
N VAL A 26 5.32 -13.50 4.29
CA VAL A 26 4.37 -12.36 4.32
C VAL A 26 3.47 -12.38 3.08
N CYS A 27 4.07 -12.67 1.92
CA CYS A 27 3.41 -12.70 0.63
C CYS A 27 4.05 -13.75 -0.27
N ASP A 28 3.48 -14.96 -0.25
CA ASP A 28 3.80 -15.95 -1.28
C ASP A 28 3.24 -15.52 -2.63
N SER A 29 3.89 -15.92 -3.74
CA SER A 29 3.46 -15.60 -5.11
C SER A 29 3.10 -14.12 -5.34
N PHE A 30 3.93 -13.20 -4.82
CA PHE A 30 3.71 -11.76 -4.97
C PHE A 30 3.62 -11.32 -6.45
N GLN A 31 2.57 -10.57 -6.78
CA GLN A 31 2.45 -9.89 -8.06
C GLN A 31 2.15 -8.40 -7.84
N LEU A 32 2.99 -7.55 -8.41
CA LEU A 32 2.76 -6.10 -8.42
C LEU A 32 1.69 -5.77 -9.47
N LEU A 33 0.66 -5.04 -9.07
CA LEU A 33 -0.37 -4.52 -9.98
C LEU A 33 -0.07 -3.08 -10.37
N GLY A 34 0.45 -2.27 -9.45
CA GLY A 34 0.81 -0.89 -9.75
C GLY A 34 1.40 -0.12 -8.57
N ILE A 35 2.11 0.95 -8.91
CA ILE A 35 2.45 2.03 -7.99
C ILE A 35 1.87 3.31 -8.59
N THR A 36 1.14 4.08 -7.80
CA THR A 36 0.47 5.31 -8.24
C THR A 36 0.75 6.43 -7.28
N ASP A 37 1.30 7.54 -7.78
CA ASP A 37 1.48 8.74 -6.98
C ASP A 37 0.16 9.49 -6.85
N LEU A 38 -0.11 9.99 -5.64
CA LEU A 38 -1.34 10.70 -5.31
C LEU A 38 -1.06 11.74 -4.23
N THR A 39 -2.09 12.52 -3.91
CA THR A 39 -2.07 13.46 -2.79
C THR A 39 -3.11 13.03 -1.76
N VAL A 40 -2.72 12.98 -0.50
CA VAL A 40 -3.61 12.73 0.64
C VAL A 40 -3.57 13.94 1.54
N ASN A 41 -4.66 14.71 1.56
CA ASN A 41 -4.82 15.91 2.38
C ASN A 41 -3.67 16.92 2.25
N GLY A 42 -3.30 17.21 1.00
CA GLY A 42 -2.23 18.14 0.64
C GLY A 42 -0.82 17.58 0.80
N SER A 43 -0.67 16.36 1.32
CA SER A 43 0.63 15.71 1.48
C SER A 43 0.94 14.76 0.31
N PRO A 44 2.18 14.74 -0.19
CA PRO A 44 2.61 13.75 -1.17
C PRO A 44 2.42 12.32 -0.65
N ALA A 45 1.86 11.46 -1.49
CA ALA A 45 1.64 10.06 -1.13
C ALA A 45 1.86 9.14 -2.35
N SER A 46 2.04 7.86 -2.09
CA SER A 46 2.09 6.84 -3.14
C SER A 46 1.34 5.59 -2.70
N LYS A 47 0.56 5.02 -3.62
CA LYS A 47 -0.22 3.80 -3.43
C LYS A 47 0.49 2.65 -4.12
N LEU A 48 0.66 1.56 -3.41
CA LEU A 48 1.11 0.27 -3.91
C LEU A 48 -0.09 -0.68 -3.97
N GLU A 49 -0.32 -1.31 -5.14
CA GLU A 49 -1.34 -2.32 -5.36
C GLU A 49 -0.71 -3.64 -5.77
N TYR A 50 -1.15 -4.74 -5.17
CA TYR A 50 -0.55 -6.05 -5.38
C TYR A 50 -1.53 -7.20 -5.12
N THR A 51 -1.16 -8.40 -5.55
CA THR A 51 -1.75 -9.66 -5.10
C THR A 51 -0.70 -10.58 -4.47
N CYS A 52 -1.18 -11.48 -3.61
CA CYS A 52 -0.38 -12.53 -2.97
C CYS A 52 -1.16 -13.84 -2.94
N GLY A 53 -0.47 -14.97 -3.07
CA GLY A 53 -1.07 -16.30 -3.04
C GLY A 53 -1.67 -16.69 -4.38
N SER A 54 -2.47 -17.75 -4.37
CA SER A 54 -3.07 -18.33 -5.56
C SER A 54 -4.41 -18.99 -5.24
N GLY A 55 -5.21 -19.25 -6.27
CA GLY A 55 -6.52 -19.89 -6.14
C GLY A 55 -7.43 -19.17 -5.13
N ASP A 56 -8.07 -19.95 -4.27
CA ASP A 56 -9.00 -19.44 -3.25
C ASP A 56 -8.32 -18.64 -2.12
N GLN A 57 -6.98 -18.72 -2.03
CA GLN A 57 -6.18 -17.97 -1.06
C GLN A 57 -5.57 -16.69 -1.65
N LEU A 58 -5.90 -16.36 -2.91
CA LEU A 58 -5.45 -15.14 -3.55
C LEU A 58 -5.95 -13.92 -2.76
N ARG A 59 -5.01 -13.10 -2.28
CA ARG A 59 -5.26 -11.84 -1.59
C ARG A 59 -5.00 -10.67 -2.52
N TYR A 60 -5.77 -9.62 -2.37
CA TYR A 60 -5.54 -8.31 -2.97
C TYR A 60 -5.20 -7.31 -1.87
N GLY A 61 -4.20 -6.47 -2.11
CA GLY A 61 -3.72 -5.48 -1.15
C GLY A 61 -3.51 -4.12 -1.79
N GLN A 62 -3.92 -3.07 -1.06
CA GLN A 62 -3.70 -1.67 -1.39
C GLN A 62 -3.05 -0.98 -0.18
N TRP A 63 -1.83 -0.50 -0.34
CA TRP A 63 -1.07 0.18 0.70
C TRP A 63 -0.81 1.62 0.28
N CYS A 64 -1.08 2.59 1.14
CA CYS A 64 -0.74 3.99 0.91
C CYS A 64 0.34 4.44 1.89
N GLY A 65 1.35 5.13 1.39
CA GLY A 65 2.34 5.83 2.20
C GLY A 65 2.22 7.33 1.99
N VAL A 66 1.92 8.06 3.06
CA VAL A 66 1.77 9.52 3.10
C VAL A 66 3.01 10.13 3.73
N LEU A 67 3.70 11.00 2.99
CA LEU A 67 4.92 11.67 3.44
C LEU A 67 4.59 12.93 4.25
N SER A 68 5.10 13.01 5.47
CA SER A 68 5.03 14.20 6.32
C SER A 68 6.29 14.31 7.17
N ASN A 69 6.90 15.51 7.21
CA ASN A 69 8.09 15.80 8.03
C ASN A 69 9.20 14.73 7.92
N ARG A 70 9.51 14.30 6.68
CA ARG A 70 10.50 13.26 6.33
C ARG A 70 10.19 11.85 6.87
N LYS A 71 8.95 11.61 7.30
CA LYS A 71 8.44 10.31 7.72
C LYS A 71 7.32 9.86 6.80
N VAL A 72 7.24 8.55 6.56
CA VAL A 72 6.11 7.97 5.83
C VAL A 72 5.15 7.30 6.80
N TYR A 73 3.90 7.75 6.80
CA TYR A 73 2.81 7.16 7.55
C TYR A 73 1.97 6.31 6.61
N THR A 74 1.53 5.13 7.06
CA THR A 74 0.90 4.17 6.17
C THR A 74 -0.48 3.78 6.64
N PHE A 75 -1.37 3.55 5.69
CA PHE A 75 -2.64 2.85 5.89
C PHE A 75 -2.81 1.85 4.76
N TYR A 76 -3.52 0.76 5.01
CA TYR A 76 -3.68 -0.29 4.02
C TYR A 76 -4.95 -1.09 4.21
N VAL A 77 -5.42 -1.67 3.11
CA VAL A 77 -6.47 -2.69 3.08
C VAL A 77 -5.89 -3.91 2.38
N THR A 78 -5.99 -5.07 3.03
CA THR A 78 -5.63 -6.37 2.45
C THR A 78 -6.74 -7.36 2.76
N GLY A 79 -7.20 -8.10 1.76
CA GLY A 79 -8.26 -9.10 1.92
C GLY A 79 -8.28 -10.12 0.79
N PRO A 80 -9.26 -11.04 0.77
CA PRO A 80 -9.46 -11.95 -0.35
C PRO A 80 -9.68 -11.18 -1.65
N SER A 81 -9.03 -11.62 -2.73
CA SER A 81 -9.14 -10.98 -4.05
C SER A 81 -10.58 -11.00 -4.58
N SER A 82 -11.36 -12.04 -4.23
CA SER A 82 -12.79 -12.14 -4.56
C SER A 82 -13.65 -11.01 -3.96
N ARG A 83 -13.16 -10.28 -2.96
CA ARG A 83 -13.83 -9.13 -2.33
C ARG A 83 -13.13 -7.81 -2.60
N ALA A 84 -12.25 -7.74 -3.60
CA ALA A 84 -11.53 -6.51 -3.93
C ALA A 84 -12.48 -5.34 -4.20
N ALA A 85 -13.59 -5.56 -4.92
CA ALA A 85 -14.59 -4.53 -5.19
C ALA A 85 -15.30 -4.03 -3.92
N GLU A 86 -15.59 -4.91 -2.97
CA GLU A 86 -16.18 -4.54 -1.66
C GLU A 86 -15.21 -3.74 -0.80
N SER A 87 -13.90 -3.95 -0.98
CA SER A 87 -12.86 -3.27 -0.22
C SER A 87 -12.51 -1.87 -0.73
N ALA A 88 -12.86 -1.55 -1.98
CA ALA A 88 -12.52 -0.26 -2.60
C ALA A 88 -13.13 0.95 -1.84
N PRO A 89 -14.43 0.96 -1.46
CA PRO A 89 -14.99 2.06 -0.66
C PRO A 89 -14.32 2.24 0.70
N ILE A 90 -13.79 1.16 1.30
CA ILE A 90 -13.05 1.23 2.57
C ILE A 90 -11.73 1.97 2.36
N TYR A 91 -10.99 1.61 1.31
CA TYR A 91 -9.73 2.28 0.96
C TYR A 91 -9.95 3.77 0.66
N GLU A 92 -10.99 4.09 -0.11
CA GLU A 92 -11.36 5.47 -0.44
C GLU A 92 -11.69 6.28 0.82
N GLU A 93 -12.42 5.70 1.78
CA GLU A 93 -12.72 6.37 3.04
C GLU A 93 -11.47 6.55 3.91
N LEU A 94 -10.55 5.58 3.96
CA LEU A 94 -9.25 5.74 4.63
C LEU A 94 -8.47 6.91 4.01
N GLN A 95 -8.38 6.97 2.68
CA GLN A 95 -7.73 8.07 1.98
C GLN A 95 -8.40 9.42 2.26
N ARG A 96 -9.74 9.46 2.21
CA ARG A 96 -10.53 10.68 2.45
C ARG A 96 -10.41 11.18 3.89
N SER A 97 -10.35 10.29 4.87
CA SER A 97 -10.39 10.60 6.31
C SER A 97 -9.03 10.71 6.98
N PHE A 98 -7.95 10.19 6.37
CA PHE A 98 -6.61 10.24 6.95
C PHE A 98 -6.19 11.68 7.27
N ARG A 99 -5.91 12.01 8.53
CA ARG A 99 -5.41 13.34 8.92
C ARG A 99 -4.24 13.18 9.87
N PHE A 100 -3.33 14.13 9.80
CA PHE A 100 -2.41 14.37 10.91
C PHE A 100 -3.16 15.14 12.00
N GLY A 101 -2.92 14.78 13.25
CA GLY A 101 -3.41 15.52 14.42
C GLY A 101 -2.56 16.73 14.75
#